data_AF-A0A0F9YQJ0-F1
#
_entry.id   AF-A0A0F9YQJ0-F1
#
_cell.length_a   1.000
_cell.length_b   1.000
_cell.length_c   1.000
_cell.angle_alpha   90.00
_cell.angle_beta   90.00
_cell.angle_gamma   90.00
#
_symmetry.space_group_name_H-M   'P 1'
#
loop_
_entity.id
_entity.type
_entity.pdbx_description
1 polymer ?
#
loop_
_entity_poly.entity_id
_entity_poly.type
_entity_poly.pdbx_seq_one_letter_code
_entity_poly.pdbx_strand_id
1 'polypeptide(L)'
;MDNYNKNLIVVDNNDNIIGTVKALTGHHKSFLTLHRAFSLFLVDNENSLVLQKRSNDKLVFPGIWANTVCSHPFLNPLSFSDPILDAKNHLIKRLNYELGINNIKEEELQYIGRVWYMATDTKYFGHLLEGEPCAQEYKEFEIGENLQVEKYSKDFFEWEIDYIFVCKKTVDIVLNTEEVQDVTTVNKQKYNKMVENGLISKWTRIIVDKSNIFDILEKL
;
A
#
# COMPACT_ATOMS: atom_id res chain seq x y z
N MET A 1 4.53 4.50 13.99
CA MET A 1 4.97 3.10 14.04
C MET A 1 6.05 3.04 13.01
N ASP A 2 7.29 2.92 13.45
CA ASP A 2 8.43 2.94 12.56
C ASP A 2 8.48 1.63 11.75
N ASN A 3 7.82 1.64 10.59
CA ASN A 3 7.79 0.50 9.68
C ASN A 3 9.15 0.24 9.02
N TYR A 4 10.10 1.19 9.04
CA TYR A 4 11.38 1.05 8.33
C TYR A 4 12.24 -0.10 8.88
N ASN A 5 12.07 -0.42 10.17
CA ASN A 5 12.77 -1.51 10.85
C ASN A 5 12.05 -2.87 10.77
N LYS A 6 10.84 -2.90 10.21
CA LYS A 6 10.05 -4.11 10.05
C LYS A 6 10.52 -4.93 8.85
N ASN A 7 10.18 -6.21 8.89
CA ASN A 7 10.57 -7.23 7.94
C ASN A 7 9.49 -7.38 6.87
N LEU A 8 9.77 -6.92 5.66
CA LEU A 8 8.92 -7.12 4.49
C LEU A 8 8.90 -8.60 4.09
N ILE A 9 7.81 -9.00 3.44
CA ILE A 9 7.66 -10.33 2.85
C ILE A 9 8.19 -10.26 1.42
N VAL A 10 9.37 -10.83 1.17
CA VAL A 10 9.97 -10.87 -0.17
C VAL A 10 9.33 -11.99 -0.96
N VAL A 11 8.90 -11.68 -2.19
CA VAL A 11 8.16 -12.61 -3.04
C VAL A 11 8.75 -12.75 -4.43
N ASP A 12 8.46 -13.86 -5.10
CA ASP A 12 8.68 -14.01 -6.54
C ASP A 12 7.55 -13.33 -7.36
N ASN A 13 7.62 -13.41 -8.69
CA ASN A 13 6.61 -12.81 -9.57
C ASN A 13 5.22 -13.48 -9.48
N ASN A 14 5.12 -14.65 -8.85
CA ASN A 14 3.88 -15.38 -8.64
C ASN A 14 3.34 -15.20 -7.21
N ASP A 15 3.91 -14.28 -6.43
CA ASP A 15 3.52 -14.01 -5.05
C ASP A 15 3.85 -15.16 -4.06
N ASN A 16 4.84 -15.99 -4.40
CA ASN A 16 5.37 -16.98 -3.47
C ASN A 16 6.41 -16.33 -2.56
N ILE A 17 6.37 -16.65 -1.26
CA ILE A 17 7.30 -16.10 -0.27
C ILE A 17 8.66 -16.77 -0.45
N ILE A 18 9.69 -15.96 -0.73
CA ILE A 18 11.06 -16.44 -0.93
C ILE A 18 12.04 -15.90 0.11
N GLY A 19 11.62 -14.96 0.96
CA GLY A 19 12.50 -14.39 1.96
C GLY A 19 11.88 -13.26 2.78
N THR A 20 12.75 -12.58 3.52
CA THR A 20 12.41 -11.33 4.19
C THR A 20 13.56 -10.32 4.06
N VAL A 21 13.21 -9.04 4.04
CA VAL A 21 14.18 -7.94 4.03
C VAL A 21 13.66 -6.80 4.90
N LYS A 22 14.56 -6.03 5.49
CA LYS A 22 14.18 -4.80 6.19
C LYS A 22 13.52 -3.82 5.24
N ALA A 23 12.44 -3.16 5.68
CA ALA A 23 11.70 -2.25 4.83
C ALA A 23 12.58 -1.13 4.27
N LEU A 24 13.45 -0.56 5.09
CA LEU A 24 14.43 0.43 4.65
C LEU A 24 15.34 -0.08 3.52
N THR A 25 15.85 -1.30 3.66
CA THR A 25 16.73 -1.93 2.67
C THR A 25 15.97 -2.28 1.39
N GLY A 26 14.79 -2.89 1.51
CA GLY A 26 14.00 -3.38 0.37
C GLY A 26 13.48 -2.28 -0.55
N HIS A 27 13.31 -1.05 -0.05
CA HIS A 27 12.87 0.10 -0.86
C HIS A 27 14.05 0.92 -1.42
N HIS A 28 15.29 0.67 -0.99
CA HIS A 28 16.45 1.45 -1.43
C HIS A 28 16.91 1.04 -2.83
N LYS A 29 17.26 1.99 -3.70
CA LYS A 29 17.59 1.76 -5.13
C LYS A 29 18.64 0.67 -5.38
N SER A 30 19.62 0.56 -4.49
CA SER A 30 20.73 -0.41 -4.62
C SER A 30 20.32 -1.84 -4.30
N PHE A 31 19.21 -2.03 -3.58
CA PHE A 31 18.75 -3.32 -3.06
C PHE A 31 17.24 -3.51 -3.28
N LEU A 32 16.66 -2.76 -4.23
CA LEU A 32 15.22 -2.74 -4.48
C LEU A 32 14.73 -4.17 -4.69
N THR A 33 13.83 -4.62 -3.82
CA THR A 33 13.41 -6.01 -3.72
C THR A 33 11.90 -6.11 -3.91
N LEU A 34 11.45 -7.08 -4.72
CA LEU A 34 10.03 -7.35 -4.87
C LEU A 34 9.45 -7.87 -3.55
N HIS A 35 8.41 -7.20 -3.06
CA HIS A 35 7.78 -7.58 -1.79
C HIS A 35 6.26 -7.38 -1.81
N ARG A 36 5.58 -8.01 -0.86
CA ARG A 36 4.13 -7.91 -0.74
C ARG A 36 3.71 -6.60 -0.06
N ALA A 37 2.64 -5.99 -0.55
CA ALA A 37 2.03 -4.78 -0.01
C ALA A 37 0.50 -4.86 -0.02
N PHE A 38 -0.15 -3.85 0.55
CA PHE A 38 -1.59 -3.64 0.43
C PHE A 38 -1.94 -2.16 0.24
N SER A 39 -3.05 -1.94 -0.45
CA SER A 39 -3.63 -0.62 -0.71
C SER A 39 -5.14 -0.64 -0.50
N LEU A 40 -5.62 0.27 0.34
CA LEU A 40 -7.05 0.54 0.53
C LEU A 40 -7.50 1.73 -0.33
N PHE A 41 -8.66 1.56 -0.96
CA PHE A 41 -9.46 2.62 -1.57
C PHE A 41 -10.81 2.70 -0.87
N LEU A 42 -10.93 3.65 0.06
CA LEU A 42 -12.16 3.95 0.78
C LEU A 42 -12.99 4.98 0.02
N VAL A 43 -14.25 4.67 -0.22
CA VAL A 43 -15.25 5.63 -0.72
C VAL A 43 -16.28 5.95 0.34
N ASP A 44 -16.66 7.21 0.39
CA ASP A 44 -17.80 7.65 1.18
C ASP A 44 -19.14 7.37 0.46
N ASN A 45 -20.24 7.70 1.12
CA ASN A 45 -21.59 7.54 0.56
C ASN A 45 -21.88 8.46 -0.63
N GLU A 46 -21.02 9.46 -0.90
CA GLU A 46 -21.11 10.35 -2.06
C GLU A 46 -20.28 9.83 -3.25
N ASN A 47 -19.78 8.58 -3.16
CA ASN A 47 -18.87 7.96 -4.14
C ASN A 47 -17.58 8.76 -4.34
N SER A 48 -17.13 9.48 -3.33
CA SER A 48 -15.85 10.19 -3.36
C SER A 48 -14.76 9.37 -2.69
N LEU A 49 -13.65 9.20 -3.40
CA LEU A 49 -12.47 8.48 -2.93
C LEU A 49 -11.72 9.31 -1.89
N VAL A 50 -11.45 8.72 -0.73
CA VAL A 50 -10.63 9.31 0.33
C VAL A 50 -9.14 9.17 -0.05
N LEU A 51 -8.46 10.29 -0.18
CA LEU A 51 -7.01 10.36 -0.37
C LEU A 51 -6.34 10.95 0.86
N GLN A 52 -5.14 10.47 1.18
CA GLN A 52 -4.30 11.05 2.21
C GLN A 52 -3.10 11.77 1.60
N LYS A 53 -2.70 12.88 2.20
CA LYS A 53 -1.43 13.54 1.93
C LYS A 53 -0.42 13.07 2.96
N ARG A 54 0.64 12.41 2.51
CA ARG A 54 1.69 11.89 3.39
C ARG A 54 2.37 13.03 4.15
N SER A 55 2.72 12.82 5.42
CA SER A 55 3.48 13.78 6.22
C SER A 55 4.81 14.13 5.55
N ASN A 56 5.29 15.36 5.79
CA ASN A 56 6.62 15.78 5.35
C ASN A 56 7.75 15.06 6.10
N ASP A 57 7.45 14.49 7.27
CA ASP A 57 8.41 13.73 8.09
C ASP A 57 8.56 12.27 7.62
N LYS A 58 7.80 11.85 6.60
CA LYS A 58 7.96 10.54 5.98
C LYS A 58 9.32 10.46 5.29
N LEU A 59 10.05 9.40 5.61
CA LEU A 59 11.36 9.13 5.01
C LEU A 59 11.28 8.95 3.50
N VAL A 60 10.19 8.31 3.04
CA VAL A 60 9.97 7.89 1.66
C VAL A 60 8.69 8.55 1.16
N PHE A 61 8.81 9.29 0.06
CA PHE A 61 7.73 10.08 -0.57
C PHE A 61 6.99 11.05 0.39
N PRO A 62 7.68 12.03 0.99
CA PRO A 62 7.03 13.04 1.84
C PRO A 62 6.11 13.96 1.02
N GLY A 63 4.98 14.38 1.62
CA GLY A 63 4.11 15.43 1.07
C GLY A 63 3.27 15.09 -0.16
N ILE A 64 3.37 13.88 -0.71
CA ILE A 64 2.60 13.44 -1.89
C ILE A 64 1.20 12.96 -1.48
N TRP A 65 0.20 13.17 -2.35
CA TRP A 65 -1.12 12.57 -2.19
C TRP A 65 -1.12 11.11 -2.66
N ALA A 66 -1.74 10.23 -1.89
CA ALA A 66 -1.85 8.80 -2.18
C ALA A 66 -3.27 8.29 -1.88
N ASN A 67 -3.55 7.04 -2.24
CA ASN A 67 -4.76 6.32 -1.85
C ASN A 67 -4.93 6.28 -0.32
N THR A 68 -6.12 5.90 0.14
CA THR A 68 -6.57 6.04 1.54
C THR A 68 -5.51 5.59 2.55
N VAL A 69 -5.03 4.35 2.42
CA VAL A 69 -3.94 3.78 3.23
C VAL A 69 -3.17 2.78 2.38
N CYS A 70 -1.84 2.80 2.47
CA CYS A 70 -0.95 1.82 1.86
C CYS A 70 0.17 1.46 2.84
N SER A 71 0.53 0.18 2.93
CA SER A 71 1.61 -0.33 3.80
C SER A 71 1.86 -1.80 3.46
N HIS A 72 2.66 -2.47 4.27
CA HIS A 72 3.06 -3.86 4.09
C HIS A 72 2.44 -4.77 5.16
N PRO A 73 2.03 -6.00 4.81
CA PRO A 73 1.96 -7.07 5.78
C PRO A 73 3.37 -7.44 6.24
N PHE A 74 3.53 -7.82 7.50
CA PHE A 74 4.81 -8.26 8.04
C PHE A 74 4.77 -9.75 8.36
N LEU A 75 5.85 -10.45 8.02
CA LEU A 75 5.94 -11.90 8.04
C LEU A 75 5.43 -12.49 9.37
N ASN A 76 4.43 -13.36 9.27
CA ASN A 76 3.89 -14.14 10.38
C ASN A 76 3.24 -15.43 9.82
N PRO A 77 2.79 -16.38 10.66
CA PRO A 77 2.20 -17.63 10.16
C PRO A 77 1.04 -17.45 9.19
N LEU A 78 0.21 -16.43 9.39
CA LEU A 78 -0.95 -16.13 8.52
C LEU A 78 -0.52 -15.70 7.12
N SER A 79 0.66 -15.07 6.98
CA SER A 79 1.23 -14.70 5.69
C SER A 79 1.39 -15.89 4.73
N PHE A 80 1.53 -17.11 5.29
CA PHE A 80 1.65 -18.36 4.53
C PHE A 80 0.30 -19.04 4.33
N SER A 81 -0.56 -19.08 5.36
CA SER A 81 -1.81 -19.85 5.31
C SER A 81 -2.98 -19.09 4.67
N ASP A 82 -3.08 -17.78 4.92
CA ASP A 82 -4.14 -16.91 4.37
C ASP A 82 -3.58 -15.49 4.14
N PRO A 83 -2.92 -15.27 2.99
CA PRO A 83 -2.28 -13.99 2.69
C PRO A 83 -3.25 -12.80 2.64
N ILE A 84 -4.50 -13.04 2.26
CA ILE A 84 -5.52 -11.98 2.16
C ILE A 84 -5.94 -11.54 3.56
N LEU A 85 -6.22 -12.50 4.44
CA LEU A 85 -6.55 -12.22 5.84
C LEU A 85 -5.39 -11.53 6.57
N ASP A 86 -4.15 -11.94 6.29
CA ASP A 86 -2.95 -11.27 6.83
C ASP A 86 -2.87 -9.80 6.41
N ALA A 87 -3.08 -9.53 5.12
CA ALA A 87 -3.09 -8.17 4.58
C ALA A 87 -4.23 -7.33 5.19
N LYS A 88 -5.46 -7.87 5.32
CA LYS A 88 -6.57 -7.19 5.99
C LYS A 88 -6.26 -6.83 7.44
N ASN A 89 -5.67 -7.76 8.19
CA ASN A 89 -5.30 -7.54 9.59
C ASN A 89 -4.26 -6.41 9.75
N HIS A 90 -3.28 -6.34 8.86
CA HIS A 90 -2.30 -5.26 8.86
C HIS A 90 -2.91 -3.93 8.37
N LEU A 91 -3.79 -3.99 7.37
CA LEU A 91 -4.51 -2.84 6.83
C LEU A 91 -5.36 -2.17 7.90
N ILE A 92 -6.17 -2.92 8.66
CA ILE A 92 -7.00 -2.35 9.74
C ILE A 92 -6.14 -1.66 10.80
N LYS A 93 -5.03 -2.28 11.20
CA LYS A 93 -4.08 -1.68 12.16
C LYS A 93 -3.48 -0.38 11.61
N ARG A 94 -3.08 -0.37 10.33
CA ARG A 94 -2.48 0.81 9.70
C ARG A 94 -3.51 1.92 9.50
N LEU A 95 -4.73 1.56 9.13
CA LEU A 95 -5.85 2.47 8.96
C LEU A 95 -6.21 3.20 10.26
N ASN A 96 -6.28 2.45 11.36
CA ASN A 96 -6.44 3.04 12.69
C ASN A 96 -5.25 3.95 13.03
N TYR A 97 -4.03 3.49 12.77
CA TYR A 97 -2.83 4.22 13.15
C TYR A 97 -2.59 5.52 12.36
N GLU A 98 -2.89 5.56 11.06
CA GLU A 98 -2.68 6.74 10.20
C GLU A 98 -3.86 7.71 10.26
N LEU A 99 -5.10 7.18 10.22
CA LEU A 99 -6.32 7.98 10.02
C LEU A 99 -7.29 7.94 11.20
N GLY A 100 -6.99 7.20 12.27
CA GLY A 100 -7.88 7.07 13.44
C GLY A 100 -9.15 6.26 13.19
N ILE A 101 -9.33 5.72 11.98
CA ILE A 101 -10.53 4.98 11.57
C ILE A 101 -10.48 3.58 12.22
N ASN A 102 -11.43 3.30 13.11
CA ASN A 102 -11.46 2.08 13.92
C ASN A 102 -12.75 1.26 13.77
N ASN A 103 -13.68 1.73 12.94
CA ASN A 103 -15.01 1.15 12.76
C ASN A 103 -15.15 0.35 11.47
N ILE A 104 -14.10 0.20 10.66
CA ILE A 104 -14.08 -0.72 9.50
C ILE A 104 -13.69 -2.11 9.97
N LYS A 105 -14.54 -3.09 9.66
CA LYS A 105 -14.28 -4.50 9.95
C LYS A 105 -13.70 -5.24 8.75
N GLU A 106 -13.12 -6.40 9.01
CA GLU A 106 -12.48 -7.25 8.01
C GLU A 106 -13.43 -7.67 6.87
N GLU A 107 -14.68 -7.99 7.21
CA GLU A 107 -15.72 -8.38 6.26
C GLU A 107 -16.16 -7.22 5.34
N GLU A 108 -15.92 -5.97 5.74
CA GLU A 108 -16.22 -4.77 4.95
C GLU A 108 -15.09 -4.43 3.97
N LEU A 109 -13.91 -5.07 4.11
CA LEU A 109 -12.79 -4.94 3.19
C LEU A 109 -12.96 -5.94 2.05
N GLN A 110 -13.37 -5.44 0.88
CA GLN A 110 -13.48 -6.27 -0.32
C GLN A 110 -12.13 -6.32 -1.01
N TYR A 111 -11.56 -7.51 -1.10
CA TYR A 111 -10.38 -7.76 -1.91
C TYR A 111 -10.79 -7.88 -3.38
N ILE A 112 -10.09 -7.18 -4.28
CA ILE A 112 -10.43 -7.12 -5.71
C ILE A 112 -9.31 -7.62 -6.63
N GLY A 113 -8.18 -8.06 -6.08
CA GLY A 113 -7.06 -8.63 -6.82
C GLY A 113 -5.72 -8.07 -6.40
N ARG A 114 -4.70 -8.36 -7.22
CA ARG A 114 -3.30 -7.98 -7.00
C ARG A 114 -2.77 -7.17 -8.18
N VAL A 115 -1.98 -6.16 -7.88
CA VAL A 115 -1.23 -5.39 -8.89
C VAL A 115 0.25 -5.64 -8.66
N TRP A 116 0.91 -6.24 -9.65
CA TRP A 116 2.37 -6.26 -9.70
C TRP A 116 2.83 -4.95 -10.34
N TYR A 117 3.67 -4.18 -9.67
CA TYR A 117 4.16 -2.92 -10.21
C TYR A 117 5.57 -2.54 -9.75
N MET A 118 6.21 -1.66 -10.53
CA MET A 118 7.45 -1.00 -10.17
C MET A 118 7.35 0.49 -10.46
N ALA A 119 7.67 1.31 -9.46
CA ALA A 119 7.71 2.76 -9.54
C ALA A 119 9.07 3.29 -9.06
N THR A 120 9.97 3.50 -10.01
CA THR A 120 11.27 4.18 -9.82
C THR A 120 11.29 5.54 -10.52
N ASP A 121 12.43 6.21 -10.53
CA ASP A 121 12.71 7.40 -11.33
C ASP A 121 12.61 7.16 -12.85
N THR A 122 13.15 6.04 -13.33
CA THR A 122 13.26 5.66 -14.75
C THR A 122 12.26 4.59 -15.19
N LYS A 123 11.69 3.83 -14.26
CA LYS A 123 10.72 2.77 -14.53
C LYS A 123 9.38 3.08 -13.87
N TYR A 124 8.32 2.94 -14.64
CA TYR A 124 6.95 3.16 -14.17
C TYR A 124 6.01 2.25 -14.96
N PHE A 125 5.67 1.10 -14.39
CA PHE A 125 4.83 0.11 -15.05
C PHE A 125 4.15 -0.82 -14.04
N GLY A 126 3.05 -1.44 -14.45
CA GLY A 126 2.34 -2.43 -13.64
C GLY A 126 1.27 -3.16 -14.45
N HIS A 127 0.84 -4.30 -13.94
CA HIS A 127 -0.21 -5.13 -14.51
C HIS A 127 -1.00 -5.83 -13.39
N LEU A 128 -2.22 -6.24 -13.71
CA LEU A 128 -2.98 -7.13 -12.84
C LEU A 128 -2.29 -8.49 -12.81
N LEU A 129 -2.12 -9.04 -11.61
CA LEU A 129 -1.64 -10.40 -11.43
C LEU A 129 -2.85 -11.33 -11.34
N GLU A 130 -2.96 -12.26 -12.29
CA GLU A 130 -4.08 -13.19 -12.36
C GLU A 130 -4.07 -14.21 -11.21
N GLY A 131 -5.26 -14.72 -10.88
CA GLY A 131 -5.46 -15.70 -9.83
C GLY A 131 -5.38 -15.11 -8.42
N GLU A 132 -5.54 -16.00 -7.44
CA GLU A 132 -5.46 -15.68 -6.01
C GLU A 132 -4.12 -16.11 -5.42
N PRO A 133 -3.64 -15.44 -4.35
CA PRO A 133 -2.46 -15.90 -3.64
C PRO A 133 -2.73 -17.26 -3.01
N CYS A 134 -1.81 -18.20 -3.20
CA CYS A 134 -1.96 -19.55 -2.68
C CYS A 134 -1.35 -19.69 -1.28
N ALA A 135 -1.96 -20.57 -0.48
CA ALA A 135 -1.38 -21.01 0.77
C ALA A 135 -0.05 -21.73 0.52
N GLN A 136 0.90 -21.55 1.43
CA GLN A 136 2.26 -22.08 1.37
C GLN A 136 2.59 -22.80 2.67
N GLU A 137 3.53 -23.73 2.61
CA GLU A 137 4.11 -24.29 3.83
C GLU A 137 4.85 -23.20 4.60
N TYR A 138 4.67 -23.19 5.92
CA TYR A 138 5.37 -22.26 6.79
C TYR A 138 6.89 -22.45 6.68
N LYS A 139 7.61 -21.33 6.57
CA LYS A 139 9.07 -21.32 6.54
C LYS A 139 9.63 -20.14 7.31
N GLU A 140 10.72 -20.39 8.02
CA GLU A 140 11.50 -19.33 8.67
C GLU A 140 12.57 -18.79 7.72
N PHE A 141 12.83 -17.49 7.83
CA PHE A 141 13.84 -16.81 7.04
C PHE A 141 14.77 -16.02 7.96
N GLU A 142 16.05 -16.00 7.62
CA GLU A 142 17.03 -15.17 8.31
C GLU A 142 16.69 -13.68 8.13
N ILE A 143 16.88 -12.91 9.19
CA ILE A 143 16.59 -11.47 9.17
C ILE A 143 17.81 -10.74 8.61
N GLY A 144 17.64 -10.08 7.46
CA GLY A 144 18.68 -9.22 6.90
C GLY A 144 18.98 -7.99 7.79
N GLU A 145 20.19 -7.45 7.63
CA GLU A 145 20.62 -6.23 8.32
C GLU A 145 19.96 -4.96 7.73
N ASN A 146 19.83 -3.92 8.55
CA ASN A 146 19.39 -2.60 8.09
C ASN A 146 20.54 -1.86 7.41
N LEU A 147 20.26 -1.20 6.29
CA LEU A 147 21.17 -0.19 5.75
C LEU A 147 21.23 1.03 6.68
N GLN A 148 22.43 1.61 6.85
CA GLN A 148 22.58 2.96 7.37
C GLN A 148 22.43 3.95 6.22
N VAL A 149 21.26 4.58 6.11
CA VAL A 149 20.95 5.57 5.08
C VAL A 149 20.52 6.88 5.74
N GLU A 150 20.88 7.99 5.13
CA GLU A 150 20.48 9.32 5.59
C GLU A 150 18.96 9.48 5.51
N LYS A 151 18.40 10.23 6.47
CA LYS A 151 16.99 10.63 6.42
C LYS A 151 16.81 11.54 5.21
N TYR A 152 15.84 11.20 4.35
CA TYR A 152 15.48 11.90 3.11
C TYR A 152 16.44 11.64 1.95
N SER A 153 16.33 10.47 1.33
CA SER A 153 16.99 10.20 0.04
C SER A 153 15.96 10.10 -1.09
N LYS A 154 16.37 10.58 -2.26
CA LYS A 154 15.66 10.38 -3.54
C LYS A 154 15.89 8.98 -4.13
N ASP A 155 16.54 8.12 -3.36
CA ASP A 155 16.96 6.77 -3.74
C ASP A 155 15.98 5.69 -3.28
N PHE A 156 14.74 6.05 -2.94
CA PHE A 156 13.71 5.09 -2.54
C PHE A 156 12.66 4.90 -3.63
N PHE A 157 12.33 3.64 -3.90
CA PHE A 157 11.44 3.21 -4.95
C PHE A 157 10.46 2.14 -4.45
N GLU A 158 9.42 1.90 -5.22
CA GLU A 158 8.46 0.82 -4.96
C GLU A 158 8.63 -0.29 -6.00
N TRP A 159 8.65 -1.54 -5.53
CA TRP A 159 8.55 -2.74 -6.36
C TRP A 159 7.75 -3.80 -5.60
N GLU A 160 6.46 -3.91 -5.93
CA GLU A 160 5.49 -4.58 -5.06
C GLU A 160 4.54 -5.49 -5.83
N ILE A 161 4.07 -6.53 -5.14
CA ILE A 161 2.77 -7.18 -5.39
C ILE A 161 1.80 -6.61 -4.37
N ASP A 162 0.93 -5.70 -4.82
CA ASP A 162 0.03 -4.94 -3.97
C ASP A 162 -1.38 -5.54 -3.98
N TYR A 163 -1.88 -5.89 -2.79
CA TYR A 163 -3.21 -6.43 -2.57
C TYR A 163 -4.20 -5.28 -2.48
N ILE A 164 -5.15 -5.27 -3.42
CA ILE A 164 -6.04 -4.14 -3.58
C ILE A 164 -7.35 -4.41 -2.85
N PHE A 165 -7.66 -3.53 -1.90
CA PHE A 165 -8.88 -3.55 -1.13
C PHE A 165 -9.73 -2.32 -1.41
N VAL A 166 -11.04 -2.51 -1.50
CA VAL A 166 -12.02 -1.44 -1.58
C VAL A 166 -12.98 -1.53 -0.40
N CYS A 167 -13.48 -0.39 0.05
CA CYS A 167 -14.49 -0.32 1.09
C CYS A 167 -15.38 0.90 0.85
N LYS A 168 -16.69 0.75 1.06
CA LYS A 168 -17.64 1.86 1.02
C LYS A 168 -18.21 2.11 2.40
N LYS A 169 -17.78 3.20 3.03
CA LYS A 169 -18.20 3.56 4.39
C LYS A 169 -17.91 5.03 4.69
N THR A 170 -18.90 5.72 5.25
CA THR A 170 -18.64 7.01 5.91
C THR A 170 -17.91 6.77 7.24
N VAL A 171 -16.80 7.47 7.43
CA VAL A 171 -15.92 7.32 8.59
C VAL A 171 -15.57 8.67 9.18
N ASP A 172 -15.35 8.70 10.49
CA ASP A 172 -14.72 9.83 11.15
C ASP A 172 -13.20 9.64 11.10
N ILE A 173 -12.49 10.72 10.77
CA ILE A 173 -11.03 10.70 10.59
C ILE A 173 -10.39 11.53 11.70
N VAL A 174 -9.44 10.91 12.40
CA VAL A 174 -8.59 11.56 13.40
C VAL A 174 -7.15 11.28 13.02
N LEU A 175 -6.52 12.26 12.38
CA LEU A 175 -5.19 12.09 11.79
C LEU A 175 -4.12 11.87 12.85
N ASN A 176 -3.25 10.90 12.57
CA ASN A 176 -1.91 10.92 13.13
C ASN A 176 -1.02 11.79 12.24
N THR A 177 -0.71 12.99 12.72
CA THR A 177 0.02 14.01 11.96
C THR A 177 1.48 13.66 11.68
N GLU A 178 2.06 12.69 12.39
CA GLU A 178 3.39 12.15 12.09
C GLU A 178 3.40 11.38 10.75
N GLU A 179 2.25 10.82 10.35
CA GLU A 179 2.12 9.98 9.16
C GLU A 179 1.36 10.69 8.03
N VAL A 180 0.37 11.50 8.38
CA VAL A 180 -0.60 12.11 7.45
C VAL A 180 -0.72 13.60 7.72
N GLN A 181 -0.38 14.41 6.72
CA GLN A 181 -0.50 15.86 6.80
C GLN A 181 -1.94 16.35 6.60
N ASP A 182 -2.68 15.70 5.69
CA ASP A 182 -4.00 16.16 5.25
C ASP A 182 -4.81 15.03 4.62
N VAL A 183 -6.12 15.19 4.51
CA VAL A 183 -7.04 14.26 3.85
C VAL A 183 -8.02 15.03 2.98
N THR A 184 -8.36 14.46 1.82
CA THR A 184 -9.38 15.02 0.94
C THR A 184 -10.20 13.92 0.31
N THR A 185 -11.43 14.25 -0.11
CA THR A 185 -12.25 13.38 -0.93
C THR A 185 -12.23 13.88 -2.38
N VAL A 186 -12.21 12.94 -3.32
CA VAL A 186 -12.16 13.24 -4.76
C VAL A 186 -13.11 12.34 -5.55
N ASN A 187 -13.81 12.93 -6.51
CA ASN A 187 -14.43 12.18 -7.59
C ASN A 187 -13.41 11.94 -8.74
N LYS A 188 -13.78 11.13 -9.74
CA LYS A 188 -12.94 10.79 -10.90
C LYS A 188 -12.38 12.04 -11.62
N GLN A 189 -13.20 13.08 -11.78
CA GLN A 189 -12.77 14.32 -12.44
C GLN A 189 -11.71 15.08 -11.64
N LYS A 190 -11.89 15.24 -10.32
CA LYS A 190 -10.92 15.91 -9.44
C LYS A 190 -9.63 15.08 -9.32
N TYR A 191 -9.76 13.75 -9.22
CA TYR A 191 -8.61 12.84 -9.24
C TYR A 191 -7.76 13.02 -10.50
N ASN A 192 -8.37 13.01 -11.69
CA ASN A 192 -7.66 13.19 -12.95
C ASN A 192 -6.92 14.53 -13.02
N LYS A 193 -7.54 15.63 -12.55
CA LYS A 193 -6.87 16.93 -12.44
C LYS A 193 -5.67 16.89 -11.49
N MET A 194 -5.76 16.17 -10.37
CA MET A 194 -4.63 16.00 -9.46
C MET A 194 -3.50 15.18 -10.10
N VAL A 195 -3.84 14.17 -10.90
CA VAL A 195 -2.88 13.39 -11.68
C VAL A 195 -2.15 14.26 -12.71
N GLU A 196 -2.87 15.07 -13.48
CA GLU A 196 -2.31 16.01 -14.47
C GLU A 196 -1.34 17.01 -13.83
N ASN A 197 -1.66 17.48 -12.62
CA ASN A 197 -0.81 18.39 -11.85
C ASN A 197 0.33 17.70 -11.10
N GLY A 198 0.52 16.39 -11.27
CA GLY A 198 1.61 15.63 -10.64
C GLY A 198 1.48 15.51 -9.12
N LEU A 199 0.27 15.64 -8.57
CA LEU A 199 0.04 15.64 -7.12
C LEU A 199 -0.17 14.23 -6.54
N ILE A 200 -0.56 13.27 -7.38
CA ILE A 200 -0.82 11.88 -6.97
C ILE A 200 0.44 11.04 -7.12
N SER A 201 0.68 10.19 -6.12
CA SER A 201 1.79 9.25 -6.09
C SER A 201 1.79 8.30 -7.29
N LYS A 202 3.00 7.82 -7.62
CA LYS A 202 3.20 6.90 -8.75
C LYS A 202 2.41 5.60 -8.57
N TRP A 203 2.47 4.97 -7.40
CA TRP A 203 1.77 3.70 -7.16
C TRP A 203 0.25 3.85 -7.23
N THR A 204 -0.33 4.88 -6.60
CA THR A 204 -1.77 5.12 -6.63
C THR A 204 -2.27 5.29 -8.06
N ARG A 205 -1.52 5.98 -8.92
CA ARG A 205 -1.85 6.10 -10.35
C ARG A 205 -1.82 4.75 -11.06
N ILE A 206 -0.75 3.97 -10.88
CA ILE A 206 -0.65 2.63 -11.49
C ILE A 206 -1.85 1.77 -11.06
N ILE A 207 -2.15 1.70 -9.76
CA ILE A 207 -3.20 0.84 -9.24
C ILE A 207 -4.58 1.29 -9.75
N VAL A 208 -4.88 2.59 -9.72
CA VAL A 208 -6.15 3.11 -10.24
C VAL A 208 -6.33 2.78 -11.72
N ASP A 209 -5.28 2.97 -12.52
CA ASP A 209 -5.29 2.71 -13.96
C ASP A 209 -5.42 1.21 -14.28
N LYS A 210 -4.81 0.32 -13.47
CA LYS A 210 -4.79 -1.13 -13.75
C LYS A 210 -5.99 -1.87 -13.19
N SER A 211 -6.55 -1.42 -12.07
CA SER A 211 -7.67 -2.10 -11.40
C SER A 211 -9.04 -1.49 -11.73
N ASN A 212 -9.11 -0.45 -12.57
CA ASN A 212 -10.36 0.27 -12.88
C ASN A 212 -11.10 0.71 -11.61
N ILE A 213 -10.37 1.26 -10.63
CA ILE A 213 -10.87 1.53 -9.28
C ILE A 213 -12.19 2.30 -9.30
N PHE A 214 -12.28 3.41 -10.03
CA PHE A 214 -13.52 4.21 -10.08
C PHE A 214 -14.73 3.42 -10.61
N ASP A 215 -14.54 2.52 -11.58
CA ASP A 215 -15.63 1.73 -12.15
C ASP A 215 -16.09 0.61 -11.20
N ILE A 216 -15.19 0.13 -10.32
CA ILE A 216 -15.53 -0.79 -9.22
C ILE A 216 -16.30 -0.04 -8.14
N LEU A 217 -15.81 1.14 -7.74
CA LEU A 217 -16.40 1.95 -6.67
C LEU A 217 -17.82 2.43 -7.01
N GLU A 218 -18.13 2.67 -8.28
CA GLU A 218 -19.49 3.00 -8.75
C GLU A 218 -20.50 1.85 -8.58
N LYS A 219 -20.03 0.61 -8.39
CA LYS A 219 -20.86 -0.60 -8.25
C LYS A 219 -21.01 -1.08 -6.81
N LEU A 220 -20.29 -0.46 -5.86
CA LEU A 220 -20.38 -0.74 -4.42
C LEU A 220 -21.59 -0.05 -3.78
#